data_AF-A0A9D1IDW8-F1
#
_entry.id   AF-A0A9D1IDW8-F1
#
_cell.length_a   1.000
_cell.length_b   1.000
_cell.length_c   1.000
_cell.angle_alpha   90.00
_cell.angle_beta   90.00
_cell.angle_gamma   90.00
#
_symmetry.space_group_name_H-M   'P 1'
#
loop_
_entity.id
_entity.type
_entity.pdbx_description
1 polymer ?
#
loop_
_entity_poly.entity_id
_entity_poly.type
_entity_poly.pdbx_seq_one_letter_code
_entity_poly.pdbx_strand_id
1 'polypeptide(L)' 'MSIERVRAYFRKQGMEDRIEEFQVSSATVELAAKAVGVAPQRI' A
#
# COMPACT_ATOMS: atom_id res chain seq x y z
N MET A 1 -1.70 11.66 8.42
CA MET A 1 -1.30 10.58 9.35
C MET A 1 -1.82 9.25 8.83
N SER A 2 -1.02 8.45 8.13
CA SER A 2 -1.37 7.05 7.77
C SER A 2 -0.14 6.28 7.29
N ILE A 3 0.54 6.72 6.21
CA ILE A 3 1.66 5.98 5.60
C ILE A 3 3.01 6.18 6.32
N GLU A 4 3.32 7.39 6.79
CA GLU A 4 4.61 7.70 7.44
C GLU A 4 4.84 6.88 8.72
N ARG A 5 3.77 6.58 9.46
CA ARG A 5 3.83 5.72 10.66
C ARG A 5 4.15 4.28 10.30
N VAL A 6 3.52 3.76 9.25
CA VAL A 6 3.80 2.41 8.74
C VAL A 6 5.22 2.35 8.18
N ARG A 7 5.64 3.37 7.43
CA ARG A 7 7.01 3.48 6.91
C ARG A 7 8.05 3.50 8.03
N ALA A 8 7.82 4.26 9.11
CA ALA A 8 8.72 4.26 10.27
C ALA A 8 8.76 2.91 11.00
N TYR A 9 7.63 2.19 11.05
CA TYR A 9 7.57 0.84 11.61
C TYR A 9 8.33 -0.19 10.75
N PHE A 10 8.12 -0.16 9.43
CA PHE A 10 8.78 -1.06 8.48
C PHE A 10 10.28 -0.75 8.34
N ARG A 11 10.69 0.52 8.46
CA ARG A 11 12.10 0.93 8.51
C ARG A 11 12.86 0.24 9.66
N LYS A 12 12.24 0.11 10.84
CA LYS A 12 12.85 -0.61 11.98
C LYS A 12 13.09 -2.10 11.69
N GLN A 13 12.35 -2.67 10.74
CA GLN A 13 12.49 -4.06 10.31
C GLN A 13 13.31 -4.20 9.02
N GLY A 14 13.84 -3.10 8.46
CA GLY A 14 14.56 -3.11 7.18
C GLY A 14 13.66 -3.41 5.98
N MET A 15 12.35 -3.16 6.09
CA MET A 15 11.35 -3.49 5.07
C MET A 15 10.72 -2.23 4.43
N GLU A 16 11.35 -1.06 4.58
CA GLU A 16 10.80 0.19 4.06
C GLU A 16 10.60 0.19 2.54
N ASP A 17 11.43 -0.57 1.82
CA ASP A 17 11.37 -0.71 0.35
C ASP A 17 10.18 -1.54 -0.14
N ARG A 18 9.45 -2.22 0.76
CA ARG A 18 8.25 -3.00 0.40
C ARG A 18 6.97 -2.16 0.38
N ILE A 19 7.04 -0.89 0.75
CA ILE A 19 5.90 0.02 0.73
C ILE A 19 5.91 0.75 -0.62
N GLU A 20 4.91 0.46 -1.45
CA GLU A 20 4.69 1.10 -2.74
C GLU A 20 3.56 2.12 -2.61
N GLU A 21 3.83 3.38 -2.96
CA GLU A 21 2.82 4.45 -2.98
C GLU A 21 2.36 4.71 -4.41
N PHE A 22 1.07 4.51 -4.65
CA PHE A 22 0.45 4.73 -5.95
C PHE A 22 -0.21 6.11 -5.99
N GLN A 23 -0.15 6.75 -7.16
CA GLN A 23 -0.81 8.05 -7.41
C GLN A 23 -2.32 7.92 -7.65
N VAL A 24 -2.82 6.69 -7.82
CA VAL A 24 -4.25 6.40 -7.97
C VAL A 24 -4.89 6.15 -6.61
N SER A 25 -6.16 6.54 -6.47
CA SER A 25 -6.90 6.30 -5.22
C SER A 25 -6.99 4.81 -4.92
N SER A 26 -6.81 4.44 -3.66
CA SER A 26 -7.00 3.08 -3.12
C SER A 26 -8.13 3.03 -2.10
N ALA A 27 -9.08 3.97 -2.18
CA ALA A 27 -10.12 4.14 -1.17
C ALA A 27 -11.17 3.00 -1.16
N THR A 28 -11.27 2.22 -2.24
CA THR A 28 -12.12 1.02 -2.31
C THR A 28 -11.32 -0.18 -2.78
N VAL A 29 -11.84 -1.38 -2.51
CA VAL A 29 -11.22 -2.65 -2.89
C VAL A 29 -11.02 -2.73 -4.40
N GLU A 30 -12.00 -2.31 -5.20
CA GLU A 30 -11.90 -2.31 -6.66
C GLU A 30 -10.81 -1.36 -7.16
N LEU A 31 -10.68 -0.18 -6.54
CA LEU A 31 -9.69 0.81 -6.91
C LEU A 31 -8.27 0.35 -6.55
N ALA A 32 -8.08 -0.21 -5.35
CA ALA A 32 -6.80 -0.77 -4.92
C ALA A 32 -6.39 -1.99 -5.77
N ALA A 33 -7.35 -2.88 -6.07
CA ALA A 33 -7.13 -4.04 -6.93
C ALA A 33 -6.69 -3.63 -8.33
N LYS A 34 -7.32 -2.58 -8.88
CA LYS A 34 -6.92 -1.99 -10.16
C LYS A 34 -5.55 -1.33 -10.09
N ALA A 35 -5.21 -0.67 -8.99
CA ALA A 35 -3.91 0.00 -8.81
C ALA A 35 -2.73 -0.97 -8.87
N VAL A 36 -2.88 -2.16 -8.27
CA VAL A 36 -1.83 -3.18 -8.21
C VAL A 36 -2.04 -4.33 -9.21
N GLY A 37 -3.10 -4.27 -10.03
CA GLY A 37 -3.37 -5.25 -11.10
C GLY A 37 -3.76 -6.65 -10.62
N VAL A 38 -4.43 -6.77 -9.46
CA VAL A 38 -4.83 -8.06 -8.87
C VAL A 38 -6.35 -8.21 -8.81
N ALA A 39 -6.82 -9.42 -8.52
CA ALA A 39 -8.23 -9.67 -8.25
C ALA A 39 -8.65 -9.01 -6.91
N PRO A 40 -9.88 -8.45 -6.79
CA PRO A 40 -10.35 -7.75 -5.59
C PRO A 40 -10.24 -8.56 -4.29
N GLN A 41 -10.34 -9.88 -4.35
CA GLN A 41 -10.24 -10.78 -3.19
C GLN A 41 -8.81 -10.87 -2.60
N ARG A 42 -7.82 -10.21 -3.22
CA ARG A 42 -6.43 -10.16 -2.76
C ARG A 42 -6.04 -8.80 -2.13
N ILE A 43 -7.01 -7.90 -1.98
CA ILE A 43 -6.90 -6.61 -1.30
C ILE A 43 -7.51 -6.75 0.09
#